data_AF-A0A7S4R8J1-F1
#
_entry.id   AF-A0A7S4R8J1-F1
#
_cell.length_a   1.000
_cell.length_b   1.000
_cell.length_c   1.000
_cell.angle_alpha   90.00
_cell.angle_beta   90.00
_cell.angle_gamma   90.00
#
_symmetry.space_group_name_H-M   'P 1'
#
loop_
_entity.id
_entity.type
_entity.pdbx_description
1 polymer ?
#
loop_
_entity_poly.entity_id
_entity_poly.type
_entity_poly.pdbx_seq_one_letter_code
_entity_poly.pdbx_strand_id
1 'polypeptide(L)'
;GAMAQSRHLAQPCYRAMGRRRCATARLWLAAALCYGRELLGRRGASFPQLHAFAGCPATLRPRGGLLTPRVRPPARSGCRQADVARVPAPAPPQPQTTIFGHAPHDFVRLRKALRVSATVLPLFVLAALLLPALPRMAWLLLLPAGALLAEAIARGRTYSKNFYVFVILPLYYFSVLLLPLLPLSSWGMRAAALAAAIGLGAVRMGIMTVVLHRYAAHAAFRCNWVTNLALGLLGCFANQGGPLWWASKHRCHHKFCDGPFDPHSPNQRSPEEAFSFFTEAQHEPIDERFAPRHCDTPGMRIIDAFSSVPLLVEHYLAFHVFGVVGLWTSYVSAWMCQSATLWFNVISHFGAPGQALVDGCRASDSFGWRLPSPMFLPLQLLVVGIFPFIGEKTHRHHHDNPGLARRPGLDLPYFLFVRPLELLGLVRDCRVERRQMAAPVAA
;
A
#
# COMPACT_ATOMS: atom_id res chain seq x y z
N GLY A 1 -74.42 -17.59 -14.13
CA GLY A 1 -74.15 -17.69 -15.57
C GLY A 1 -73.06 -16.68 -15.89
N ALA A 2 -71.87 -17.09 -16.33
CA ALA A 2 -71.61 -17.63 -17.67
C ALA A 2 -71.85 -16.54 -18.73
N MET A 3 -70.96 -16.22 -19.66
CA MET A 3 -69.63 -16.71 -20.02
C MET A 3 -69.19 -15.87 -21.23
N ALA A 4 -67.87 -15.81 -21.49
CA ALA A 4 -67.21 -15.69 -22.81
C ALA A 4 -67.50 -14.43 -23.69
N GLN A 5 -66.60 -13.82 -24.46
CA GLN A 5 -65.20 -14.01 -24.88
C GLN A 5 -64.75 -12.61 -25.40
N SER A 6 -63.53 -12.14 -25.19
CA SER A 6 -62.43 -12.46 -26.11
C SER A 6 -61.06 -12.22 -25.46
N ARG A 7 -60.18 -13.19 -25.70
CA ARG A 7 -58.75 -13.19 -25.39
C ARG A 7 -58.01 -12.43 -26.47
N HIS A 8 -57.01 -11.63 -26.10
CA HIS A 8 -55.63 -11.67 -26.62
C HIS A 8 -54.88 -10.40 -26.19
N LEU A 9 -53.86 -10.57 -25.34
CA LEU A 9 -52.52 -9.94 -25.42
C LEU A 9 -51.80 -10.17 -24.08
N ALA A 10 -51.18 -11.35 -23.97
CA ALA A 10 -50.21 -11.66 -22.93
C ALA A 10 -48.83 -11.09 -23.33
N GLN A 11 -48.12 -10.54 -22.34
CA GLN A 11 -46.65 -10.43 -22.16
C GLN A 11 -45.73 -10.63 -23.38
N PRO A 12 -44.74 -9.72 -23.60
CA PRO A 12 -43.43 -9.95 -22.96
C PRO A 12 -42.61 -8.67 -22.70
N CYS A 13 -42.41 -8.26 -21.44
CA CYS A 13 -41.38 -7.24 -21.11
C CYS A 13 -40.44 -7.59 -19.95
N TYR A 14 -40.63 -8.71 -19.24
CA TYR A 14 -39.79 -9.04 -18.07
C TYR A 14 -38.59 -9.97 -18.33
N ARG A 15 -38.37 -10.45 -19.57
CA ARG A 15 -37.20 -11.30 -19.90
C ARG A 15 -36.01 -10.58 -20.56
N ALA A 16 -36.13 -9.30 -20.91
CA ALA A 16 -35.07 -8.58 -21.63
C ALA A 16 -34.01 -7.91 -20.71
N MET A 17 -34.32 -7.66 -19.42
CA MET A 17 -33.39 -6.97 -18.50
C MET A 17 -32.40 -7.91 -17.77
N GLY A 18 -32.68 -9.22 -17.69
CA GLY A 18 -31.77 -10.20 -17.07
C GLY A 18 -30.55 -10.57 -17.94
N ARG A 19 -30.67 -10.50 -19.28
CA ARG A 19 -29.60 -10.92 -20.19
C ARG A 19 -28.55 -9.83 -20.48
N ARG A 20 -28.90 -8.54 -20.38
CA ARG A 20 -27.95 -7.44 -20.63
C ARG A 20 -26.95 -7.21 -19.49
N ARG A 21 -27.31 -7.53 -18.24
CA ARG A 21 -26.39 -7.42 -17.07
C ARG A 21 -25.36 -8.55 -17.00
N CYS A 22 -25.70 -9.74 -17.49
CA CYS A 22 -24.74 -10.84 -17.65
C CYS A 22 -23.79 -10.62 -18.83
N ALA A 23 -24.23 -9.93 -19.89
CA ALA A 23 -23.40 -9.69 -21.07
C ALA A 23 -22.23 -8.75 -20.76
N THR A 24 -22.44 -7.68 -19.99
CA THR A 24 -21.37 -6.73 -19.61
C THR A 24 -20.38 -7.35 -18.63
N ALA A 25 -20.84 -8.07 -17.60
CA ALA A 25 -19.93 -8.77 -16.68
C ALA A 25 -19.11 -9.87 -17.39
N ARG A 26 -19.72 -10.59 -18.34
CA ARG A 26 -19.01 -11.57 -19.19
C ARG A 26 -18.05 -10.90 -20.18
N LEU A 27 -18.38 -9.74 -20.72
CA LEU A 27 -17.50 -8.94 -21.58
C LEU A 27 -16.27 -8.43 -20.83
N TRP A 28 -16.42 -8.02 -19.56
CA TRP A 28 -15.29 -7.57 -18.74
C TRP A 28 -14.43 -8.72 -18.22
N LEU A 29 -15.05 -9.85 -17.85
CA LEU A 29 -14.30 -11.06 -17.50
C LEU A 29 -13.58 -11.65 -18.72
N ALA A 30 -14.22 -11.64 -19.90
CA ALA A 30 -13.60 -12.03 -21.16
C ALA A 30 -12.49 -11.05 -21.57
N ALA A 31 -12.66 -9.74 -21.35
CA ALA A 31 -11.60 -8.76 -21.58
C ALA A 31 -10.42 -8.98 -20.63
N ALA A 32 -10.66 -9.26 -19.34
CA ALA A 32 -9.61 -9.57 -18.38
C ALA A 32 -8.88 -10.89 -18.70
N LEU A 33 -9.59 -11.92 -19.17
CA LEU A 33 -9.02 -13.20 -19.59
C LEU A 33 -8.29 -13.09 -20.95
N CYS A 34 -8.81 -12.28 -21.88
CA CYS A 34 -8.17 -12.02 -23.17
C CYS A 34 -6.89 -11.18 -22.99
N TYR A 35 -6.92 -10.18 -22.09
CA TYR A 35 -5.76 -9.39 -21.71
C TYR A 35 -4.72 -10.22 -20.94
N GLY A 36 -5.16 -11.17 -20.12
CA GLY A 36 -4.29 -12.18 -19.49
C GLY A 36 -3.61 -13.10 -20.50
N ARG A 37 -4.30 -13.48 -21.60
CA ARG A 37 -3.70 -14.24 -22.72
C ARG A 37 -2.73 -13.41 -23.55
N GLU A 38 -2.99 -12.12 -23.72
CA GLU A 38 -2.14 -11.22 -24.50
C GLU A 38 -0.82 -10.89 -23.77
N LEU A 39 -0.87 -10.80 -22.43
CA LEU A 39 0.31 -10.70 -21.55
C LEU A 39 1.16 -11.97 -21.51
N LEU A 40 0.57 -13.14 -21.73
CA LEU A 40 1.26 -14.44 -21.76
C LEU A 40 1.69 -14.88 -23.17
N GLY A 41 1.28 -14.17 -24.22
CA GLY A 41 1.25 -14.70 -25.59
C GLY A 41 1.99 -13.92 -26.68
N ARG A 42 2.84 -12.93 -26.38
CA ARG A 42 3.59 -12.21 -27.42
C ARG A 42 5.11 -12.41 -27.31
N ARG A 43 5.59 -13.55 -27.80
CA ARG A 43 6.90 -13.64 -28.45
C ARG A 43 6.71 -13.45 -29.96
N GLY A 44 7.38 -12.44 -30.53
CA GLY A 44 7.68 -12.34 -31.96
C GLY A 44 6.57 -11.81 -32.87
N ALA A 45 6.57 -10.51 -33.12
CA ALA A 45 6.09 -9.95 -34.40
C ALA A 45 6.73 -8.57 -34.61
N SER A 46 7.73 -8.53 -35.47
CA SER A 46 8.34 -7.33 -36.05
C SER A 46 7.33 -6.62 -36.96
N PHE A 47 7.18 -5.30 -36.81
CA PHE A 47 6.46 -4.45 -37.77
C PHE A 47 7.45 -3.61 -38.59
N PRO A 48 7.19 -3.37 -39.90
CA PRO A 48 8.17 -2.84 -40.82
C PRO A 48 8.33 -1.31 -40.71
N GLN A 49 9.55 -0.86 -40.98
CA GLN A 49 9.91 0.53 -41.20
C GLN A 49 9.25 1.07 -42.47
N LEU A 50 8.63 2.24 -42.38
CA LEU A 50 8.25 3.06 -43.54
C LEU A 50 9.20 4.25 -43.63
N HIS A 51 9.97 4.26 -44.72
CA HIS A 51 10.87 5.35 -45.12
C HIS A 51 10.19 6.32 -46.11
N ALA A 52 10.59 7.60 -45.96
CA ALA A 52 10.77 8.64 -46.98
C ALA A 52 9.55 9.37 -47.58
N PHE A 53 9.52 10.71 -47.43
CA PHE A 53 9.92 11.75 -48.42
C PHE A 53 9.53 13.14 -47.84
N ALA A 54 10.48 13.99 -47.43
CA ALA A 54 11.12 15.08 -48.18
C ALA A 54 10.27 16.37 -48.32
N GLY A 55 10.81 17.51 -47.86
CA GLY A 55 10.30 18.85 -48.18
C GLY A 55 10.58 19.93 -47.13
N CYS A 56 11.82 20.42 -47.08
CA CYS A 56 12.14 21.74 -46.51
C CYS A 56 12.13 22.77 -47.66
N PRO A 57 11.72 24.03 -47.43
CA PRO A 57 12.72 25.07 -47.50
C PRO A 57 12.58 26.17 -46.42
N ALA A 58 13.73 26.45 -45.81
CA ALA A 58 14.34 27.73 -45.44
C ALA A 58 13.54 29.04 -45.32
N THR A 59 13.97 29.80 -44.29
CA THR A 59 14.08 31.27 -44.16
C THR A 59 12.86 32.08 -43.72
N LEU A 60 12.96 32.70 -42.54
CA LEU A 60 12.89 34.16 -42.32
C LEU A 60 13.14 34.52 -40.84
N ARG A 61 14.21 35.30 -40.60
CA ARG A 61 14.41 36.10 -39.37
C ARG A 61 13.56 37.38 -39.46
N PRO A 62 13.28 38.02 -38.32
CA PRO A 62 13.59 39.45 -38.22
C PRO A 62 14.39 39.83 -36.96
N ARG A 63 15.22 40.86 -37.12
CA ARG A 63 15.99 41.59 -36.10
C ARG A 63 15.18 42.80 -35.59
N GLY A 64 15.46 43.22 -34.35
CA GLY A 64 15.09 44.50 -33.72
C GLY A 64 14.51 44.23 -32.33
N GLY A 65 15.05 44.66 -31.19
CA GLY A 65 15.95 45.76 -30.87
C GLY A 65 15.18 46.75 -29.99
N LEU A 66 15.31 46.67 -28.65
CA LEU A 66 15.03 47.76 -27.72
C LEU A 66 15.62 47.47 -26.32
N LEU A 67 16.41 48.44 -25.86
CA LEU A 67 17.16 48.50 -24.60
C LEU A 67 16.27 48.87 -23.43
N THR A 68 16.48 48.27 -22.24
CA THR A 68 16.14 48.89 -20.94
C THR A 68 17.20 48.53 -19.87
N PRO A 69 17.43 49.41 -18.87
CA PRO A 69 18.68 49.43 -18.08
C PRO A 69 18.65 48.52 -16.85
N ARG A 70 19.85 48.09 -16.45
CA ARG A 70 20.16 47.29 -15.25
C ARG A 70 19.74 47.98 -13.95
N VAL A 71 19.04 47.24 -13.09
CA VAL A 71 19.04 47.46 -11.63
C VAL A 71 19.65 46.22 -10.98
N ARG A 72 20.81 46.38 -10.31
CA ARG A 72 21.49 45.32 -9.54
C ARG A 72 20.86 45.22 -8.15
N PRO A 73 20.45 44.03 -7.66
CA PRO A 73 20.30 43.78 -6.23
C PRO A 73 21.67 43.45 -5.60
N PRO A 74 21.85 43.72 -4.29
CA PRO A 74 23.14 43.63 -3.63
C PRO A 74 23.62 42.19 -3.45
N ALA A 75 24.95 42.05 -3.42
CA ALA A 75 25.67 40.79 -3.31
C ALA A 75 25.22 39.97 -2.08
N ARG A 76 24.60 38.82 -2.33
CA ARG A 76 24.51 37.74 -1.34
C ARG A 76 25.85 37.03 -1.32
N SER A 77 26.52 37.08 -0.18
CA SER A 77 27.69 36.29 0.16
C SER A 77 27.42 34.81 -0.17
N GLY A 78 28.14 34.30 -1.17
CA GLY A 78 28.06 32.92 -1.58
C GLY A 78 28.61 32.01 -0.49
N CYS A 79 27.72 31.39 0.28
CA CYS A 79 28.04 30.13 0.93
C CYS A 79 28.16 29.11 -0.21
N ARG A 80 29.41 28.83 -0.64
CA ARG A 80 29.70 27.77 -1.60
C ARG A 80 29.17 26.48 -1.00
N GLN A 81 28.12 25.91 -1.59
CA GLN A 81 27.86 24.48 -1.46
C GLN A 81 29.19 23.81 -1.82
N ALA A 82 29.84 23.22 -0.83
CA ALA A 82 30.93 22.30 -1.10
C ALA A 82 30.36 21.26 -2.07
N ASP A 83 30.94 21.20 -3.26
CA ASP A 83 30.79 20.07 -4.16
C ASP A 83 31.21 18.83 -3.37
N VAL A 84 30.22 18.17 -2.75
CA VAL A 84 30.39 16.81 -2.27
C VAL A 84 30.57 16.00 -3.53
N ALA A 85 31.83 15.80 -3.89
CA ALA A 85 32.25 14.91 -4.95
C ALA A 85 31.41 13.64 -4.83
N ARG A 86 30.64 13.35 -5.88
CA ARG A 86 29.93 12.08 -6.04
C ARG A 86 30.99 10.98 -6.03
N VAL A 87 31.34 10.47 -4.86
CA VAL A 87 31.94 9.16 -4.75
C VAL A 87 30.91 8.23 -5.39
N PRO A 88 31.20 7.58 -6.54
CA PRO A 88 30.28 6.63 -7.10
C PRO A 88 30.05 5.58 -6.03
N ALA A 89 28.81 5.45 -5.56
CA ALA A 89 28.46 4.37 -4.67
C ALA A 89 28.90 3.05 -5.34
N PRO A 90 29.53 2.13 -4.60
CA PRO A 90 29.86 0.82 -5.16
C PRO A 90 28.61 0.24 -5.81
N ALA A 91 28.80 -0.34 -7.01
CA ALA A 91 27.71 -0.95 -7.75
C ALA A 91 26.93 -1.88 -6.82
N PRO A 92 25.59 -1.78 -6.77
CA PRO A 92 24.80 -2.64 -5.90
C PRO A 92 25.14 -4.09 -6.24
N PRO A 93 25.28 -4.97 -5.23
CA PRO A 93 25.50 -6.39 -5.49
C PRO A 93 24.39 -6.88 -6.43
N GLN A 94 24.80 -7.48 -7.55
CA GLN A 94 23.85 -8.00 -8.54
C GLN A 94 22.94 -9.03 -7.85
N PRO A 95 21.64 -9.05 -8.17
CA PRO A 95 20.72 -10.04 -7.60
C PRO A 95 21.26 -11.43 -7.92
N GLN A 96 21.63 -12.17 -6.88
CA GLN A 96 22.23 -13.51 -7.03
C GLN A 96 21.22 -14.55 -7.52
N THR A 97 19.93 -14.21 -7.58
CA THR A 97 18.82 -15.13 -7.85
C THR A 97 17.92 -14.61 -8.96
N THR A 98 17.72 -15.42 -10.01
CA THR A 98 16.68 -15.25 -11.03
C THR A 98 15.43 -16.01 -10.65
N ILE A 99 14.25 -15.47 -10.97
CA ILE A 99 12.94 -16.11 -10.77
C ILE A 99 12.37 -16.38 -12.16
N PHE A 100 12.09 -17.65 -12.50
CA PHE A 100 11.63 -18.06 -13.84
C PHE A 100 12.52 -17.54 -14.99
N GLY A 101 13.84 -17.47 -14.77
CA GLY A 101 14.80 -16.95 -15.76
C GLY A 101 14.85 -15.42 -15.88
N HIS A 102 14.08 -14.70 -15.06
CA HIS A 102 14.02 -13.25 -15.03
C HIS A 102 14.65 -12.68 -13.77
N ALA A 103 15.20 -11.48 -13.86
CA ALA A 103 15.69 -10.81 -12.69
C ALA A 103 14.50 -10.37 -11.80
N PRO A 104 14.65 -10.29 -10.47
CA PRO A 104 13.58 -9.87 -9.58
C PRO A 104 12.96 -8.51 -9.95
N HIS A 105 13.75 -7.62 -10.57
CA HIS A 105 13.27 -6.31 -11.05
C HIS A 105 12.36 -6.37 -12.29
N ASP A 106 12.33 -7.48 -13.01
CA ASP A 106 11.46 -7.66 -14.19
C ASP A 106 9.98 -7.74 -13.81
N PHE A 107 9.68 -8.15 -12.56
CA PHE A 107 8.31 -8.30 -12.06
C PHE A 107 7.69 -6.99 -11.53
N VAL A 108 8.44 -5.89 -11.51
CA VAL A 108 7.99 -4.58 -10.99
C VAL A 108 6.72 -4.08 -11.68
N ARG A 109 6.62 -4.25 -13.01
CA ARG A 109 5.42 -3.83 -13.78
C ARG A 109 4.19 -4.66 -13.42
N LEU A 110 4.36 -5.96 -13.21
CA LEU A 110 3.28 -6.87 -12.85
C LEU A 110 2.78 -6.58 -11.43
N ARG A 111 3.71 -6.36 -10.49
CA ARG A 111 3.42 -5.91 -9.13
C ARG A 111 2.59 -4.63 -9.12
N LYS A 112 2.93 -3.66 -9.97
CA LYS A 112 2.18 -2.41 -10.14
C LYS A 112 0.73 -2.66 -10.52
N ALA A 113 0.49 -3.42 -11.58
CA ALA A 113 -0.85 -3.70 -12.08
C ALA A 113 -1.70 -4.40 -11.00
N LEU A 114 -1.15 -5.45 -10.37
CA LEU A 114 -1.84 -6.21 -9.33
C LEU A 114 -2.16 -5.37 -8.08
N ARG A 115 -1.27 -4.46 -7.70
CA ARG A 115 -1.52 -3.58 -6.56
C ARG A 115 -2.62 -2.57 -6.85
N VAL A 116 -2.59 -1.96 -8.02
CA VAL A 116 -3.68 -1.08 -8.46
C VAL A 116 -4.99 -1.86 -8.41
N SER A 117 -5.03 -3.09 -8.93
CA SER A 117 -6.20 -3.95 -8.81
C SER A 117 -6.63 -4.17 -7.35
N ALA A 118 -5.71 -4.42 -6.42
CA ALA A 118 -6.01 -4.66 -5.00
C ALA A 118 -6.62 -3.44 -4.28
N THR A 119 -6.26 -2.22 -4.68
CA THR A 119 -6.83 -0.99 -4.13
C THR A 119 -8.17 -0.63 -4.77
N VAL A 120 -8.38 -1.00 -6.02
CA VAL A 120 -9.39 -0.33 -6.86
C VAL A 120 -10.56 -1.22 -7.17
N LEU A 121 -10.27 -2.46 -7.55
CA LEU A 121 -11.27 -3.42 -7.99
C LEU A 121 -12.31 -3.67 -6.88
N PRO A 122 -11.93 -3.89 -5.60
CA PRO A 122 -12.92 -4.05 -4.53
C PRO A 122 -13.83 -2.84 -4.38
N LEU A 123 -13.28 -1.62 -4.41
CA LEU A 123 -14.08 -0.40 -4.28
C LEU A 123 -15.06 -0.23 -5.43
N PHE A 124 -14.62 -0.50 -6.66
CA PHE A 124 -15.48 -0.45 -7.83
C PHE A 124 -16.61 -1.48 -7.72
N VAL A 125 -16.32 -2.70 -7.27
CA VAL A 125 -17.32 -3.75 -7.05
C VAL A 125 -18.31 -3.35 -5.96
N LEU A 126 -17.83 -2.82 -4.82
CA LEU A 126 -18.68 -2.29 -3.74
C LEU A 126 -19.59 -1.19 -4.27
N ALA A 127 -19.03 -0.18 -4.95
CA ALA A 127 -19.78 0.92 -5.51
C ALA A 127 -20.80 0.44 -6.56
N ALA A 128 -20.44 -0.49 -7.45
CA ALA A 128 -21.33 -1.00 -8.49
C ALA A 128 -22.48 -1.84 -7.95
N LEU A 129 -22.25 -2.63 -6.89
CA LEU A 129 -23.29 -3.43 -6.25
C LEU A 129 -24.22 -2.59 -5.36
N LEU A 130 -23.70 -1.53 -4.75
CA LEU A 130 -24.47 -0.59 -3.92
C LEU A 130 -25.04 0.59 -4.74
N LEU A 131 -24.70 0.67 -6.02
CA LEU A 131 -25.05 1.73 -6.96
C LEU A 131 -26.54 2.09 -6.99
N PRO A 132 -27.48 1.13 -6.94
CA PRO A 132 -28.91 1.45 -6.92
C PRO A 132 -29.37 2.21 -5.66
N ALA A 133 -28.61 2.15 -4.57
CA ALA A 133 -28.94 2.79 -3.29
C ALA A 133 -28.21 4.13 -3.07
N LEU A 134 -27.29 4.52 -3.97
CA LEU A 134 -26.52 5.75 -3.84
C LEU A 134 -27.30 6.97 -4.40
N PRO A 135 -27.38 8.09 -3.66
CA PRO A 135 -28.00 9.32 -4.15
C PRO A 135 -27.24 9.85 -5.38
N ARG A 136 -27.93 10.48 -6.33
CA ARG A 136 -27.37 10.96 -7.62
C ARG A 136 -26.06 11.76 -7.50
N MET A 137 -25.86 12.46 -6.38
CA MET A 137 -24.64 13.23 -6.11
C MET A 137 -23.40 12.35 -5.82
N ALA A 138 -23.58 11.15 -5.26
CA ALA A 138 -22.49 10.20 -5.05
C ALA A 138 -21.95 9.61 -6.38
N TRP A 139 -22.78 9.60 -7.43
CA TRP A 139 -22.38 9.21 -8.78
C TRP A 139 -21.35 10.20 -9.36
N LEU A 140 -21.50 11.49 -9.04
CA LEU A 140 -20.60 12.55 -9.49
C LEU A 140 -19.22 12.49 -8.83
N LEU A 141 -19.06 11.78 -7.71
CA LEU A 141 -17.77 11.54 -7.06
C LEU A 141 -17.10 10.24 -7.55
N LEU A 142 -17.91 9.21 -7.81
CA LEU A 142 -17.42 7.89 -8.22
C LEU A 142 -17.02 7.82 -9.71
N LEU A 143 -17.70 8.57 -10.58
CA LEU A 143 -17.39 8.59 -12.01
C LEU A 143 -16.03 9.23 -12.33
N PRO A 144 -15.67 10.42 -11.80
CA PRO A 144 -14.35 11.00 -12.03
C PRO A 144 -13.24 10.21 -11.36
N ALA A 145 -13.47 9.68 -10.16
CA ALA A 145 -12.53 8.80 -9.48
C ALA A 145 -12.28 7.51 -10.28
N GLY A 146 -13.33 6.88 -10.80
CA GLY A 146 -13.24 5.72 -11.69
C GLY A 146 -12.58 6.04 -13.03
N ALA A 147 -12.81 7.23 -13.60
CA ALA A 147 -12.21 7.66 -14.86
C ALA A 147 -10.72 8.00 -14.72
N LEU A 148 -10.32 8.77 -13.71
CA LEU A 148 -8.91 9.06 -13.39
C LEU A 148 -8.13 7.79 -13.10
N LEU A 149 -8.81 6.81 -12.52
CA LEU A 149 -8.24 5.53 -12.18
C LEU A 149 -8.12 4.58 -13.37
N ALA A 150 -9.14 4.52 -14.22
CA ALA A 150 -9.06 3.84 -15.51
C ALA A 150 -7.97 4.47 -16.39
N GLU A 151 -7.80 5.79 -16.35
CA GLU A 151 -6.73 6.49 -17.04
C GLU A 151 -5.35 6.17 -16.45
N ALA A 152 -5.21 6.13 -15.12
CA ALA A 152 -3.95 5.77 -14.47
C ALA A 152 -3.53 4.31 -14.79
N ILE A 153 -4.49 3.39 -14.80
CA ILE A 153 -4.30 2.00 -15.24
C ILE A 153 -3.90 1.98 -16.73
N ALA A 154 -4.67 2.65 -17.59
CA ALA A 154 -4.46 2.66 -19.04
C ALA A 154 -3.13 3.28 -19.45
N ARG A 155 -2.65 4.29 -18.71
CA ARG A 155 -1.38 4.98 -19.01
C ARG A 155 -0.18 4.35 -18.30
N GLY A 156 -0.38 3.30 -17.49
CA GLY A 156 0.68 2.68 -16.71
C GLY A 156 1.43 3.68 -15.81
N ARG A 157 0.80 4.81 -15.44
CA ARG A 157 1.45 5.90 -14.69
C ARG A 157 1.47 5.58 -13.21
N THR A 158 2.53 6.02 -12.53
CA THR A 158 2.58 6.00 -11.05
C THR A 158 1.58 7.02 -10.53
N TYR A 159 0.96 6.70 -9.40
CA TYR A 159 0.26 7.72 -8.65
C TYR A 159 1.30 8.67 -8.10
N SER A 160 1.23 9.93 -8.50
CA SER A 160 1.96 10.97 -7.78
C SER A 160 1.52 10.93 -6.32
N LYS A 161 2.39 11.35 -5.40
CA LYS A 161 2.05 11.61 -4.00
C LYS A 161 0.69 12.30 -3.82
N ASN A 162 0.40 13.29 -4.68
CA ASN A 162 -0.86 14.03 -4.71
C ASN A 162 -2.05 13.13 -5.06
N PHE A 163 -1.92 12.25 -6.04
CA PHE A 163 -3.01 11.34 -6.39
C PHE A 163 -3.39 10.42 -5.24
N TYR A 164 -2.41 9.89 -4.50
CA TYR A 164 -2.73 9.01 -3.38
C TYR A 164 -3.46 9.75 -2.27
N VAL A 165 -2.94 10.90 -1.85
CA VAL A 165 -3.50 11.67 -0.73
C VAL A 165 -4.84 12.31 -1.09
N PHE A 166 -5.02 12.80 -2.32
CA PHE A 166 -6.22 13.53 -2.73
C PHE A 166 -7.25 12.69 -3.50
N VAL A 167 -6.92 11.45 -3.89
CA VAL A 167 -7.88 10.55 -4.58
C VAL A 167 -8.02 9.24 -3.81
N ILE A 168 -6.94 8.47 -3.65
CA ILE A 168 -7.04 7.12 -3.06
C ILE A 168 -7.47 7.17 -1.59
N LEU A 169 -6.88 8.05 -0.78
CA LEU A 169 -7.22 8.15 0.64
C LEU A 169 -8.68 8.62 0.87
N PRO A 170 -9.21 9.65 0.17
CA PRO A 170 -10.63 9.96 0.22
C PRO A 170 -11.53 8.79 -0.20
N LEU A 171 -11.14 8.01 -1.22
CA LEU A 171 -11.89 6.84 -1.65
C LEU A 171 -11.92 5.73 -0.58
N TYR A 172 -10.82 5.56 0.16
CA TYR A 172 -10.78 4.72 1.35
C TYR A 172 -11.76 5.19 2.42
N TYR A 173 -11.78 6.49 2.74
CA TYR A 173 -12.76 7.02 3.69
C TYR A 173 -14.19 6.90 3.20
N PHE A 174 -14.43 7.13 1.91
CA PHE A 174 -15.74 6.95 1.29
C PHE A 174 -16.24 5.51 1.44
N SER A 175 -15.34 4.50 1.40
CA SER A 175 -15.74 3.11 1.62
C SER A 175 -16.38 2.88 3.00
N VAL A 176 -15.97 3.62 4.03
CA VAL A 176 -16.61 3.57 5.37
C VAL A 176 -18.00 4.20 5.33
N LEU A 177 -18.17 5.26 4.55
CA LEU A 177 -19.48 5.91 4.35
C LEU A 177 -20.50 5.01 3.61
N LEU A 178 -20.05 3.90 2.99
CA LEU A 178 -20.93 2.89 2.40
C LEU A 178 -21.56 1.95 3.46
N LEU A 179 -21.14 2.01 4.73
CA LEU A 179 -21.65 1.15 5.80
C LEU A 179 -23.20 1.12 5.91
N PRO A 180 -23.92 2.26 5.85
CA PRO A 180 -25.39 2.25 5.93
C PRO A 180 -26.05 1.46 4.79
N LEU A 181 -25.39 1.40 3.63
CA LEU A 181 -25.88 0.76 2.41
C LEU A 181 -25.61 -0.75 2.37
N LEU A 182 -24.83 -1.29 3.31
CA LEU A 182 -24.64 -2.73 3.39
C LEU A 182 -25.98 -3.46 3.61
N PRO A 183 -26.18 -4.64 3.00
CA PRO A 183 -27.43 -5.41 3.09
C PRO A 183 -27.56 -6.12 4.43
N LEU A 184 -27.57 -5.34 5.52
CA LEU A 184 -27.68 -5.79 6.90
C LEU A 184 -29.00 -5.28 7.48
N SER A 185 -29.73 -6.14 8.19
CA SER A 185 -31.11 -5.84 8.63
C SER A 185 -31.17 -4.85 9.80
N SER A 186 -30.09 -4.68 10.57
CA SER A 186 -30.07 -3.82 11.76
C SER A 186 -28.81 -2.96 11.88
N TRP A 187 -28.89 -1.90 12.68
CA TRP A 187 -27.72 -1.11 13.06
C TRP A 187 -26.74 -1.90 13.92
N GLY A 188 -27.22 -2.85 14.74
CA GLY A 188 -26.35 -3.75 15.50
C GLY A 188 -25.46 -4.60 14.59
N MET A 189 -25.99 -5.15 13.49
CA MET A 189 -25.18 -5.88 12.50
C MET A 189 -24.19 -4.98 11.77
N ARG A 190 -24.55 -3.72 11.47
CA ARG A 190 -23.63 -2.74 10.87
C ARG A 190 -22.49 -2.38 11.84
N ALA A 191 -22.81 -2.18 13.12
CA ALA A 191 -21.81 -1.97 14.16
C ALA A 191 -20.88 -3.17 14.30
N ALA A 192 -21.42 -4.40 14.25
CA ALA A 192 -20.63 -5.62 14.24
C ALA A 192 -19.72 -5.73 13.00
N ALA A 193 -20.20 -5.36 11.81
CA ALA A 193 -19.39 -5.33 10.60
C ALA A 193 -18.25 -4.31 10.70
N LEU A 194 -18.54 -3.09 11.20
CA LEU A 194 -17.52 -2.07 11.44
C LEU A 194 -16.50 -2.52 12.47
N ALA A 195 -16.95 -3.12 13.58
CA ALA A 195 -16.08 -3.68 14.61
C ALA A 195 -15.21 -4.81 14.04
N ALA A 196 -15.76 -5.67 13.18
CA ALA A 196 -15.00 -6.71 12.48
C ALA A 196 -13.95 -6.11 11.54
N ALA A 197 -14.26 -5.03 10.82
CA ALA A 197 -13.30 -4.36 9.94
C ALA A 197 -12.16 -3.69 10.74
N ILE A 198 -12.48 -3.02 11.85
CA ILE A 198 -11.50 -2.44 12.77
C ILE A 198 -10.65 -3.54 13.41
N GLY A 199 -11.27 -4.60 13.91
CA GLY A 199 -10.59 -5.73 14.55
C GLY A 199 -9.67 -6.48 13.61
N LEU A 200 -10.13 -6.80 12.39
CA LEU A 200 -9.29 -7.39 11.35
C LEU A 200 -8.17 -6.43 10.94
N GLY A 201 -8.44 -5.12 10.90
CA GLY A 201 -7.44 -4.08 10.66
C GLY A 201 -6.33 -4.11 11.73
N ALA A 202 -6.71 -4.20 13.01
CA ALA A 202 -5.77 -4.33 14.12
C ALA A 202 -4.94 -5.62 14.04
N VAL A 203 -5.57 -6.75 13.67
CA VAL A 203 -4.86 -8.01 13.42
C VAL A 203 -3.83 -7.86 12.30
N ARG A 204 -4.19 -7.22 11.18
CA ARG A 204 -3.24 -6.94 10.08
C ARG A 204 -2.12 -6.02 10.50
N MET A 205 -2.37 -5.01 11.34
CA MET A 205 -1.32 -4.17 11.90
C MET A 205 -0.37 -4.98 12.79
N GLY A 206 -0.89 -5.90 13.61
CA GLY A 206 -0.06 -6.84 14.37
C GLY A 206 0.76 -7.79 13.48
N ILE A 207 0.18 -8.26 12.36
CA ILE A 207 0.89 -9.05 11.35
C ILE A 207 2.01 -8.22 10.71
N MET A 208 1.75 -6.97 10.33
CA MET A 208 2.77 -6.05 9.83
C MET A 208 3.92 -5.93 10.82
N THR A 209 3.60 -5.67 12.09
CA THR A 209 4.55 -5.55 13.19
C THR A 209 5.44 -6.79 13.33
N VAL A 210 4.85 -7.98 13.31
CA VAL A 210 5.65 -9.19 13.54
C VAL A 210 6.41 -9.61 12.30
N VAL A 211 5.74 -9.63 11.15
CA VAL A 211 6.27 -10.21 9.93
C VAL A 211 7.13 -9.23 9.15
N LEU A 212 6.56 -8.07 8.78
CA LEU A 212 7.27 -7.12 7.93
C LEU A 212 8.34 -6.40 8.73
N HIS A 213 8.00 -5.99 9.96
CA HIS A 213 8.86 -5.20 10.80
C HIS A 213 9.87 -6.05 11.62
N ARG A 214 9.43 -6.86 12.59
CA ARG A 214 10.34 -7.60 13.48
C ARG A 214 11.11 -8.71 12.77
N TYR A 215 10.41 -9.53 11.98
CA TYR A 215 11.04 -10.63 11.23
C TYR A 215 11.84 -10.09 10.04
N ALA A 216 11.17 -9.63 8.98
CA ALA A 216 11.83 -9.30 7.72
C ALA A 216 12.79 -8.12 7.85
N ALA A 217 12.42 -7.00 8.48
CA ALA A 217 13.35 -5.87 8.59
C ALA A 217 14.46 -6.13 9.62
N HIS A 218 14.14 -6.67 10.80
CA HIS A 218 15.09 -6.67 11.93
C HIS A 218 15.66 -8.02 12.34
N ALA A 219 15.26 -9.11 11.70
CA ALA A 219 15.71 -10.47 12.03
C ALA A 219 15.59 -10.76 13.54
N ALA A 220 14.47 -10.34 14.14
CA ALA A 220 14.25 -10.42 15.58
C ALA A 220 14.14 -11.87 16.11
N PHE A 221 13.86 -12.81 15.22
CA PHE A 221 13.83 -14.23 15.44
C PHE A 221 14.14 -14.96 14.12
N ARG A 222 14.38 -16.27 14.22
CA ARG A 222 14.66 -17.16 13.08
C ARG A 222 13.58 -18.22 12.96
N CYS A 223 13.42 -18.77 11.77
CA CYS A 223 12.51 -19.88 11.50
C CYS A 223 13.05 -20.76 10.36
N ASN A 224 12.42 -21.91 10.14
CA ASN A 224 12.73 -22.77 9.00
C ASN A 224 12.15 -22.21 7.70
N TRP A 225 12.48 -22.84 6.55
CA TRP A 225 12.06 -22.34 5.24
C TRP A 225 10.54 -22.40 5.02
N VAL A 226 9.82 -23.36 5.61
CA VAL A 226 8.35 -23.45 5.49
C VAL A 226 7.70 -22.30 6.24
N THR A 227 8.10 -22.09 7.49
CA THR A 227 7.64 -20.97 8.31
C THR A 227 8.02 -19.63 7.66
N ASN A 228 9.20 -19.53 7.04
CA ASN A 228 9.61 -18.34 6.28
C ASN A 228 8.59 -18.00 5.18
N LEU A 229 8.20 -18.98 4.36
CA LEU A 229 7.21 -18.76 3.29
C LEU A 229 5.81 -18.45 3.86
N ALA A 230 5.40 -19.14 4.94
CA ALA A 230 4.11 -18.89 5.59
C ALA A 230 4.04 -17.46 6.18
N LEU A 231 5.09 -17.02 6.87
CA LEU A 231 5.21 -15.65 7.34
C LEU A 231 5.21 -14.68 6.16
N GLY A 232 5.95 -14.97 5.08
CA GLY A 232 5.96 -14.14 3.88
C GLY A 232 4.56 -13.89 3.31
N LEU A 233 3.78 -14.96 3.13
CA LEU A 233 2.38 -14.87 2.69
C LEU A 233 1.52 -14.08 3.67
N LEU A 234 1.70 -14.32 4.97
CA LEU A 234 0.97 -13.61 6.00
C LEU A 234 1.25 -12.10 5.96
N GLY A 235 2.50 -11.70 5.76
CA GLY A 235 2.92 -10.29 5.64
C GLY A 235 2.25 -9.56 4.48
N CYS A 236 1.92 -10.25 3.40
CA CYS A 236 1.21 -9.66 2.26
C CYS A 236 -0.19 -9.13 2.63
N PHE A 237 -0.84 -9.69 3.65
CA PHE A 237 -2.14 -9.22 4.14
C PHE A 237 -2.09 -7.85 4.82
N ALA A 238 -0.91 -7.32 5.15
CA ALA A 238 -0.76 -5.95 5.63
C ALA A 238 -0.96 -4.89 4.53
N ASN A 239 -1.12 -5.31 3.27
CA ASN A 239 -1.32 -4.43 2.11
C ASN A 239 -0.18 -3.41 1.94
N GLN A 240 1.06 -3.73 2.31
CA GLN A 240 2.19 -2.79 2.28
C GLN A 240 3.28 -3.17 1.28
N GLY A 241 2.99 -4.12 0.40
CA GLY A 241 3.96 -4.68 -0.54
C GLY A 241 4.59 -5.95 0.00
N GLY A 242 5.59 -6.44 -0.72
CA GLY A 242 6.27 -7.68 -0.37
C GLY A 242 7.21 -7.53 0.84
N PRO A 243 7.47 -8.62 1.59
CA PRO A 243 8.32 -8.59 2.78
C PRO A 243 9.77 -8.12 2.55
N LEU A 244 10.39 -8.52 1.44
CA LEU A 244 11.78 -8.16 1.12
C LEU A 244 11.88 -6.69 0.73
N TRP A 245 10.96 -6.22 -0.12
CA TRP A 245 10.90 -4.82 -0.53
C TRP A 245 10.61 -3.91 0.68
N TRP A 246 9.63 -4.28 1.50
CA TRP A 246 9.26 -3.51 2.68
C TRP A 246 10.44 -3.40 3.66
N ALA A 247 11.08 -4.54 3.96
CA ALA A 247 12.25 -4.60 4.81
C ALA A 247 13.44 -3.79 4.26
N SER A 248 13.68 -3.84 2.96
CA SER A 248 14.72 -3.04 2.29
C SER A 248 14.51 -1.55 2.49
N LYS A 249 13.27 -1.06 2.32
CA LYS A 249 12.93 0.36 2.59
C LYS A 249 13.04 0.71 4.07
N HIS A 250 12.57 -0.15 4.97
CA HIS A 250 12.65 0.09 6.41
C HIS A 250 14.10 0.14 6.91
N ARG A 251 14.97 -0.74 6.40
CA ARG A 251 16.41 -0.74 6.72
C ARG A 251 17.13 0.50 6.18
N CYS A 252 16.76 0.95 4.98
CA CYS A 252 17.25 2.21 4.43
C CYS A 252 16.84 3.40 5.33
N HIS A 253 15.60 3.42 5.81
CA HIS A 253 15.12 4.38 6.79
C HIS A 253 15.94 4.35 8.09
N HIS A 254 16.18 3.19 8.70
CA HIS A 254 17.05 3.14 9.89
C HIS A 254 18.47 3.64 9.62
N LYS A 255 19.04 3.31 8.46
CA LYS A 255 20.41 3.71 8.11
C LYS A 255 20.55 5.21 7.91
N PHE A 256 19.52 5.85 7.36
CA PHE A 256 19.54 7.26 6.98
C PHE A 256 18.44 8.07 7.66
N CYS A 257 17.99 7.65 8.84
CA CYS A 257 16.80 8.18 9.52
C CYS A 257 16.79 9.70 9.50
N ASP A 258 15.67 10.27 9.02
CA ASP A 258 15.45 11.72 8.94
C ASP A 258 16.47 12.53 8.13
N GLY A 259 17.36 11.85 7.41
CA GLY A 259 18.32 12.41 6.47
C GLY A 259 17.86 12.31 5.01
N PRO A 260 18.57 12.96 4.07
CA PRO A 260 18.13 13.08 2.66
C PRO A 260 17.89 11.75 1.93
N PHE A 261 18.53 10.67 2.38
CA PHE A 261 18.41 9.33 1.80
C PHE A 261 17.34 8.46 2.47
N ASP A 262 16.71 8.93 3.55
CA ASP A 262 15.54 8.27 4.11
C ASP A 262 14.42 8.24 3.05
N PRO A 263 13.87 7.07 2.68
CA PRO A 263 12.83 6.98 1.67
C PRO A 263 11.53 7.71 2.07
N HIS A 264 11.30 7.95 3.36
CA HIS A 264 10.03 8.45 3.87
C HIS A 264 10.16 9.39 5.06
N SER A 265 11.26 10.14 5.16
CA SER A 265 11.37 11.17 6.20
C SER A 265 10.35 12.30 5.98
N PRO A 266 9.49 12.60 6.96
CA PRO A 266 8.61 13.77 6.95
C PRO A 266 9.33 15.09 7.30
N ASN A 267 10.64 15.03 7.56
CA ASN A 267 11.48 16.19 7.85
C ASN A 267 12.27 16.66 6.62
N GLN A 268 12.57 15.74 5.70
CA GLN A 268 13.21 16.04 4.40
C GLN A 268 12.20 16.25 3.28
N ARG A 269 10.99 15.70 3.46
CA ARG A 269 9.84 15.86 2.57
C ARG A 269 8.67 16.44 3.35
N SER A 270 7.56 16.77 2.69
CA SER A 270 6.35 17.09 3.42
C SER A 270 5.75 15.83 4.09
N PRO A 271 4.95 15.97 5.16
CA PRO A 271 4.25 14.84 5.80
C PRO A 271 3.40 14.02 4.83
N GLU A 272 2.75 14.67 3.86
CA GLU A 272 1.93 14.04 2.83
C GLU A 272 2.80 13.20 1.89
N GLU A 273 3.98 13.69 1.53
CA GLU A 273 4.94 12.98 0.70
C GLU A 273 5.55 11.78 1.44
N ALA A 274 5.91 11.97 2.71
CA ALA A 274 6.37 10.89 3.58
C ALA A 274 5.29 9.82 3.78
N PHE A 275 4.03 10.22 3.97
CA PHE A 275 2.89 9.31 4.09
C PHE A 275 2.66 8.49 2.82
N SER A 276 2.79 9.13 1.65
CA SER A 276 2.54 8.51 0.35
C SER A 276 3.78 7.92 -0.30
N PHE A 277 4.94 7.87 0.38
CA PHE A 277 6.22 7.41 -0.20
C PHE A 277 6.11 6.07 -0.94
N PHE A 278 5.27 5.18 -0.42
CA PHE A 278 5.10 3.85 -0.91
C PHE A 278 4.49 3.83 -2.32
N THR A 279 3.80 4.89 -2.76
CA THR A 279 3.17 4.96 -4.08
C THR A 279 4.20 5.11 -5.19
N GLU A 280 5.35 5.72 -4.92
CA GLU A 280 6.45 5.81 -5.88
C GLU A 280 7.47 4.71 -5.59
N ALA A 281 7.87 4.56 -4.33
CA ALA A 281 8.92 3.63 -3.91
C ALA A 281 8.60 2.15 -4.14
N GLN A 282 7.33 1.74 -4.21
CA GLN A 282 6.96 0.33 -4.47
C GLN A 282 7.12 -0.10 -5.92
N HIS A 283 7.37 0.87 -6.79
CA HIS A 283 7.75 0.63 -8.17
C HIS A 283 9.26 0.55 -8.32
N GLU A 284 10.00 0.77 -7.24
CA GLU A 284 11.44 0.55 -7.24
C GLU A 284 11.70 -0.91 -6.93
N PRO A 285 12.72 -1.51 -7.58
CA PRO A 285 13.18 -2.83 -7.20
C PRO A 285 13.63 -2.86 -5.73
N ILE A 286 13.74 -4.06 -5.18
CA ILE A 286 14.38 -4.27 -3.89
C ILE A 286 15.78 -3.66 -3.95
N ASP A 287 16.11 -2.77 -3.02
CA ASP A 287 17.49 -2.31 -2.89
C ASP A 287 18.31 -3.44 -2.26
N GLU A 288 19.09 -4.11 -3.10
CA GLU A 288 19.90 -5.28 -2.73
C GLU A 288 20.94 -4.97 -1.65
N ARG A 289 21.30 -3.70 -1.44
CA ARG A 289 22.18 -3.29 -0.33
C ARG A 289 21.49 -3.43 1.03
N PHE A 290 20.16 -3.34 1.05
CA PHE A 290 19.33 -3.42 2.25
C PHE A 290 18.46 -4.68 2.31
N ALA A 291 18.54 -5.59 1.34
CA ALA A 291 17.73 -6.80 1.30
C ALA A 291 17.90 -7.67 2.57
N PRO A 292 16.82 -8.23 3.13
CA PRO A 292 16.89 -9.05 4.35
C PRO A 292 17.38 -10.47 4.07
N ARG A 293 18.70 -10.63 3.97
CA ARG A 293 19.36 -11.89 3.59
C ARG A 293 18.98 -13.13 4.41
N HIS A 294 18.50 -12.96 5.65
CA HIS A 294 18.10 -14.08 6.51
C HIS A 294 16.79 -14.76 6.07
N CYS A 295 15.91 -14.06 5.34
CA CYS A 295 14.62 -14.58 4.85
C CYS A 295 14.52 -14.59 3.31
N ASP A 296 15.58 -14.13 2.63
CA ASP A 296 15.69 -14.03 1.18
C ASP A 296 15.90 -15.41 0.53
N THR A 297 14.82 -15.97 -0.02
CA THR A 297 14.81 -17.25 -0.75
C THR A 297 14.08 -17.07 -2.08
N PRO A 298 14.27 -17.96 -3.07
CA PRO A 298 13.52 -17.89 -4.32
C PRO A 298 12.00 -17.83 -4.12
N GLY A 299 11.46 -18.64 -3.20
CA GLY A 299 10.04 -18.61 -2.85
C GLY A 299 9.60 -17.29 -2.21
N MET A 300 10.41 -16.72 -1.32
CA MET A 300 10.12 -15.41 -0.73
C MET A 300 10.15 -14.29 -1.78
N ARG A 301 11.06 -14.34 -2.75
CA ARG A 301 11.09 -13.37 -3.85
C ARG A 301 9.88 -13.48 -4.77
N ILE A 302 9.35 -14.70 -5.00
CA ILE A 302 8.07 -14.89 -5.69
C ILE A 302 6.94 -14.24 -4.89
N ILE A 303 6.85 -14.52 -3.58
CA ILE A 303 5.85 -13.89 -2.72
C ILE A 303 5.95 -12.36 -2.77
N ASP A 304 7.17 -11.81 -2.73
CA ASP A 304 7.40 -10.36 -2.79
C ASP A 304 6.92 -9.75 -4.11
N ALA A 305 7.25 -10.40 -5.23
CA ALA A 305 6.84 -9.97 -6.57
C ALA A 305 5.31 -9.97 -6.72
N PHE A 306 4.64 -10.95 -6.13
CA PHE A 306 3.20 -11.15 -6.21
C PHE A 306 2.46 -10.76 -4.93
N SER A 307 3.00 -9.84 -4.14
CA SER A 307 2.50 -9.54 -2.78
C SER A 307 1.05 -9.06 -2.72
N SER A 308 0.48 -8.60 -3.83
CA SER A 308 -0.93 -8.19 -3.91
C SER A 308 -1.89 -9.36 -4.15
N VAL A 309 -1.40 -10.51 -4.64
CA VAL A 309 -2.23 -11.68 -4.96
C VAL A 309 -2.88 -12.29 -3.71
N PRO A 310 -2.16 -12.55 -2.59
CA PRO A 310 -2.80 -13.09 -1.39
C PRO A 310 -3.98 -12.24 -0.92
N LEU A 311 -3.80 -10.92 -0.93
CA LEU A 311 -4.83 -9.98 -0.56
C LEU A 311 -6.01 -9.98 -1.55
N LEU A 312 -5.77 -10.06 -2.86
CA LEU A 312 -6.84 -10.18 -3.87
C LEU A 312 -7.64 -11.47 -3.71
N VAL A 313 -6.97 -12.58 -3.43
CA VAL A 313 -7.60 -13.87 -3.15
C VAL A 313 -8.47 -13.76 -1.89
N GLU A 314 -7.99 -13.13 -0.84
CA GLU A 314 -8.79 -12.89 0.36
C GLU A 314 -10.04 -12.07 0.08
N HIS A 315 -9.94 -10.95 -0.65
CA HIS A 315 -11.11 -10.15 -1.03
C HIS A 315 -12.15 -10.98 -1.79
N TYR A 316 -11.67 -11.79 -2.74
CA TYR A 316 -12.51 -12.70 -3.51
C TYR A 316 -13.21 -13.71 -2.60
N LEU A 317 -12.46 -14.39 -1.72
CA LEU A 317 -13.02 -15.37 -0.79
C LEU A 317 -14.01 -14.72 0.20
N ALA A 318 -13.68 -13.55 0.75
CA ALA A 318 -14.57 -12.81 1.65
C ALA A 318 -15.88 -12.43 0.95
N PHE A 319 -15.83 -12.02 -0.32
CA PHE A 319 -17.02 -11.80 -1.13
C PHE A 319 -17.83 -13.08 -1.34
N HIS A 320 -17.17 -14.20 -1.63
CA HIS A 320 -17.86 -15.45 -1.89
C HIS A 320 -18.52 -16.06 -0.66
N VAL A 321 -17.90 -15.91 0.52
CA VAL A 321 -18.40 -16.49 1.77
C VAL A 321 -19.41 -15.58 2.45
N PHE A 322 -19.16 -14.27 2.50
CA PHE A 322 -19.98 -13.31 3.27
C PHE A 322 -20.60 -12.20 2.41
N GLY A 323 -20.58 -12.36 1.08
CA GLY A 323 -21.14 -11.39 0.14
C GLY A 323 -20.43 -10.04 0.18
N VAL A 324 -21.17 -8.99 -0.18
CA VAL A 324 -20.66 -7.61 -0.20
C VAL A 324 -20.17 -7.14 1.18
N VAL A 325 -20.72 -7.69 2.27
CA VAL A 325 -20.30 -7.37 3.65
C VAL A 325 -18.92 -7.92 3.94
N GLY A 326 -18.62 -9.15 3.49
CA GLY A 326 -17.27 -9.72 3.60
C GLY A 326 -16.24 -8.95 2.79
N LEU A 327 -16.56 -8.65 1.53
CA LEU A 327 -15.69 -7.84 0.68
C LEU A 327 -15.39 -6.48 1.32
N TRP A 328 -16.43 -5.81 1.83
CA TRP A 328 -16.30 -4.54 2.52
C TRP A 328 -15.40 -4.67 3.75
N THR A 329 -15.62 -5.68 4.60
CA THR A 329 -14.83 -5.91 5.82
C THR A 329 -13.36 -6.16 5.50
N SER A 330 -13.08 -7.04 4.52
CA SER A 330 -11.72 -7.33 4.05
C SER A 330 -11.04 -6.07 3.50
N TYR A 331 -11.72 -5.36 2.60
CA TYR A 331 -11.19 -4.17 1.96
C TYR A 331 -10.92 -3.03 2.93
N VAL A 332 -11.89 -2.73 3.80
CA VAL A 332 -11.75 -1.68 4.80
C VAL A 332 -10.62 -1.98 5.77
N SER A 333 -10.54 -3.21 6.28
CA SER A 333 -9.44 -3.63 7.16
C SER A 333 -8.05 -3.49 6.51
N ALA A 334 -7.93 -3.82 5.22
CA ALA A 334 -6.66 -3.84 4.50
C ALA A 334 -6.13 -2.43 4.23
N TRP A 335 -6.98 -1.48 3.82
CA TRP A 335 -6.53 -0.11 3.63
C TRP A 335 -6.32 0.63 4.96
N MET A 336 -7.11 0.30 5.99
CA MET A 336 -6.90 0.83 7.34
C MET A 336 -5.53 0.44 7.87
N CYS A 337 -5.14 -0.84 7.74
CA CYS A 337 -3.79 -1.29 8.07
C CYS A 337 -2.72 -0.50 7.31
N GLN A 338 -2.80 -0.47 5.97
CA GLN A 338 -1.85 0.26 5.13
C GLN A 338 -1.72 1.73 5.54
N SER A 339 -2.84 2.45 5.65
CA SER A 339 -2.83 3.89 5.89
C SER A 339 -2.43 4.22 7.33
N ALA A 340 -2.87 3.44 8.32
CA ALA A 340 -2.53 3.69 9.72
C ALA A 340 -1.04 3.51 9.99
N THR A 341 -0.39 2.49 9.43
CA THR A 341 1.04 2.23 9.69
C THR A 341 1.94 3.23 8.97
N LEU A 342 1.53 3.70 7.80
CA LEU A 342 2.21 4.80 7.11
C LEU A 342 2.05 6.11 7.89
N TRP A 343 0.86 6.39 8.40
CA TRP A 343 0.61 7.57 9.23
C TRP A 343 1.39 7.51 10.55
N PHE A 344 1.45 6.34 11.18
CA PHE A 344 2.26 6.09 12.37
C PHE A 344 3.74 6.45 12.14
N ASN A 345 4.31 6.05 11.01
CA ASN A 345 5.69 6.40 10.69
C ASN A 345 5.87 7.92 10.61
N VAL A 346 4.95 8.63 9.94
CA VAL A 346 4.99 10.09 9.87
C VAL A 346 4.94 10.70 11.25
N ILE A 347 3.94 10.40 12.09
CA ILE A 347 3.79 11.07 13.39
C ILE A 347 4.90 10.72 14.40
N SER A 348 5.56 9.58 14.22
CA SER A 348 6.67 9.17 15.09
C SER A 348 7.99 9.87 14.76
N HIS A 349 8.07 10.51 13.58
CA HIS A 349 9.23 11.31 13.12
C HIS A 349 8.89 12.80 12.89
N PHE A 350 7.62 13.14 12.75
CA PHE A 350 7.12 14.49 12.46
C PHE A 350 6.79 15.26 13.74
N GLY A 351 7.85 15.67 14.43
CA GLY A 351 7.89 16.86 15.28
C GLY A 351 6.82 16.97 16.37
N ALA A 352 6.93 16.13 17.42
CA ALA A 352 6.46 16.59 18.72
C ALA A 352 7.31 17.81 19.16
N PRO A 353 6.73 18.88 19.71
CA PRO A 353 7.50 20.01 20.23
C PRO A 353 8.60 19.53 21.18
N GLY A 354 9.85 19.90 20.93
CA GLY A 354 11.01 19.52 21.76
C GLY A 354 11.75 18.24 21.36
N GLN A 355 11.39 17.57 20.25
CA GLN A 355 12.19 16.44 19.75
C GLN A 355 13.57 16.91 19.26
N ALA A 356 14.58 16.71 20.09
CA ALA A 356 15.98 16.84 19.70
C ALA A 356 16.37 15.71 18.73
N LEU A 357 17.24 16.02 17.77
CA LEU A 357 17.94 15.01 17.00
C LEU A 357 18.88 14.27 17.95
N VAL A 358 18.59 13.01 18.24
CA VAL A 358 19.52 12.13 18.97
C VAL A 358 20.08 11.14 17.96
N ASP A 359 21.39 11.21 17.74
CA ASP A 359 22.13 10.48 16.70
C ASP A 359 21.60 10.71 15.28
N GLY A 360 21.08 11.92 15.01
CA GLY A 360 20.56 12.29 13.69
C GLY A 360 19.15 11.80 13.38
N CYS A 361 18.47 11.11 14.30
CA CYS A 361 17.12 10.57 14.12
C CYS A 361 16.10 11.23 15.05
N ARG A 362 14.90 11.56 14.57
CA ARG A 362 13.81 12.20 15.34
C ARG A 362 12.72 11.23 15.81
N ALA A 363 12.97 9.92 15.73
CA ALA A 363 12.06 8.91 16.25
C ALA A 363 11.64 9.21 17.70
N SER A 364 10.37 8.98 18.01
CA SER A 364 9.76 9.34 19.30
C SER A 364 8.73 8.33 19.77
N ASP A 365 8.71 8.07 21.08
CA ASP A 365 7.70 7.23 21.74
C ASP A 365 6.38 7.98 22.02
N SER A 366 6.39 9.30 21.84
CA SER A 366 5.25 10.18 22.03
C SER A 366 4.59 10.49 20.69
N PHE A 367 3.26 10.31 20.62
CA PHE A 367 2.44 10.74 19.49
C PHE A 367 2.05 12.20 19.68
N GLY A 368 2.56 13.06 18.80
CA GLY A 368 2.06 14.43 18.69
C GLY A 368 0.66 14.48 18.09
N TRP A 369 -0.08 15.55 18.39
CA TRP A 369 -1.39 15.84 17.78
C TRP A 369 -1.31 16.85 16.63
N ARG A 370 -0.10 17.11 16.13
CA ARG A 370 0.10 18.02 15.01
C ARG A 370 -0.35 17.36 13.71
N LEU A 371 -1.49 17.80 13.19
CA LEU A 371 -2.02 17.33 11.91
C LEU A 371 -1.68 18.32 10.80
N PRO A 372 -0.99 17.90 9.72
CA PRO A 372 -0.76 18.72 8.53
C PRO A 372 -2.08 19.11 7.84
N SER A 373 -3.08 18.23 7.92
CA SER A 373 -4.41 18.42 7.34
C SER A 373 -5.46 17.66 8.16
N PRO A 374 -6.71 18.17 8.28
CA PRO A 374 -7.82 17.45 8.91
C PRO A 374 -8.10 16.06 8.30
N MET A 375 -7.68 15.84 7.04
CA MET A 375 -7.80 14.53 6.37
C MET A 375 -7.09 13.40 7.11
N PHE A 376 -6.09 13.68 7.95
CA PHE A 376 -5.38 12.66 8.73
C PHE A 376 -6.01 12.39 10.10
N LEU A 377 -7.02 13.15 10.52
CA LEU A 377 -7.65 12.98 11.83
C LEU A 377 -8.20 11.56 12.05
N PRO A 378 -8.90 10.91 11.09
CA PRO A 378 -9.36 9.53 11.28
C PRO A 378 -8.21 8.54 11.50
N LEU A 379 -7.09 8.71 10.78
CA LEU A 379 -5.89 7.87 10.94
C LEU A 379 -5.18 8.16 12.26
N GLN A 380 -5.14 9.42 12.70
CA GLN A 380 -4.60 9.79 14.01
C GLN A 380 -5.33 9.08 15.13
N LEU A 381 -6.67 9.11 15.13
CA LEU A 381 -7.50 8.43 16.13
C LEU A 381 -7.26 6.92 16.12
N LEU A 382 -7.18 6.33 14.93
CA LEU A 382 -6.90 4.91 14.75
C LEU A 382 -5.52 4.52 15.29
N VAL A 383 -4.49 5.31 14.99
CA VAL A 383 -3.11 5.05 15.43
C VAL A 383 -2.99 5.20 16.94
N VAL A 384 -3.47 6.30 17.52
CA VAL A 384 -3.44 6.53 18.97
C VAL A 384 -4.23 5.46 19.73
N GLY A 385 -5.31 4.96 19.13
CA GLY A 385 -6.14 3.90 19.72
C GLY A 385 -5.56 2.48 19.63
N ILE A 386 -4.78 2.14 18.59
CA ILE A 386 -4.30 0.76 18.35
C ILE A 386 -2.81 0.58 18.66
N PHE A 387 -1.96 1.54 18.30
CA PHE A 387 -0.50 1.39 18.36
C PHE A 387 0.09 1.20 19.76
N PRO A 388 -0.52 1.70 20.86
CA PRO A 388 -0.08 1.34 22.20
C PRO A 388 -0.17 -0.15 22.53
N PHE A 389 -1.04 -0.90 21.83
CA PHE A 389 -1.29 -2.32 22.09
C PHE A 389 -0.42 -3.26 21.25
N ILE A 390 0.13 -2.76 20.13
CA ILE A 390 0.91 -3.57 19.18
C ILE A 390 2.43 -3.37 19.30
N GLY A 391 2.90 -2.64 20.30
CA GLY A 391 4.33 -2.44 20.58
C GLY A 391 5.05 -1.48 19.62
N GLU A 392 4.36 -0.92 18.63
CA GLU A 392 4.97 0.06 17.70
C GLU A 392 5.08 1.45 18.32
N LYS A 393 4.24 1.80 19.32
CA LYS A 393 4.30 3.12 19.97
C LYS A 393 5.69 3.45 20.55
N THR A 394 6.45 2.46 21.03
CA THR A 394 7.81 2.66 21.55
C THR A 394 8.82 2.79 20.39
N HIS A 395 8.58 3.74 19.49
CA HIS A 395 9.31 3.89 18.23
C HIS A 395 10.76 4.36 18.41
N ARG A 396 11.03 5.26 19.37
CA ARG A 396 12.40 5.65 19.72
C ARG A 396 13.18 4.46 20.26
N HIS A 397 12.60 3.76 21.25
CA HIS A 397 13.22 2.55 21.79
C HIS A 397 13.49 1.51 20.70
N HIS A 398 12.56 1.38 19.75
CA HIS A 398 12.73 0.54 18.58
C HIS A 398 13.94 0.96 17.72
N HIS A 399 14.12 2.25 17.42
CA HIS A 399 15.28 2.75 16.68
C HIS A 399 16.61 2.46 17.40
N ASP A 400 16.61 2.52 18.73
CA ASP A 400 17.77 2.17 19.56
C ASP A 400 18.01 0.64 19.63
N ASN A 401 16.94 -0.16 19.61
CA ASN A 401 16.96 -1.61 19.77
C ASN A 401 16.15 -2.34 18.67
N PRO A 402 16.55 -2.22 17.40
CA PRO A 402 15.74 -2.65 16.27
C PRO A 402 15.45 -4.16 16.29
N GLY A 403 16.46 -4.95 16.67
CA GLY A 403 16.45 -6.41 16.64
C GLY A 403 15.60 -7.12 17.70
N LEU A 404 14.85 -6.41 18.53
CA LEU A 404 14.02 -7.05 19.57
C LEU A 404 12.72 -7.64 19.00
N ALA A 405 12.42 -8.87 19.42
CA ALA A 405 11.18 -9.59 19.16
C ALA A 405 10.03 -9.14 20.06
N ARG A 406 10.34 -8.62 21.25
CA ARG A 406 9.39 -8.02 22.21
C ARG A 406 9.71 -6.55 22.44
N ARG A 407 8.70 -5.70 22.35
CA ARG A 407 8.78 -4.27 22.65
C ARG A 407 8.40 -4.00 24.11
N PRO A 408 8.90 -2.91 24.74
CA PRO A 408 8.50 -2.55 26.09
C PRO A 408 6.99 -2.27 26.21
N GLY A 409 6.43 -2.51 27.39
CA GLY A 409 5.00 -2.29 27.66
C GLY A 409 4.11 -3.42 27.13
N LEU A 410 2.87 -3.05 26.76
CA LEU A 410 1.90 -3.99 26.22
C LEU A 410 2.18 -4.27 24.74
N ASP A 411 2.50 -5.53 24.45
CA ASP A 411 2.92 -5.98 23.13
C ASP A 411 2.11 -7.22 22.73
N LEU A 412 0.85 -7.01 22.36
CA LEU A 412 -0.05 -8.10 21.97
C LEU A 412 0.52 -8.96 20.82
N PRO A 413 1.16 -8.41 19.77
CA PRO A 413 1.76 -9.23 18.73
C PRO A 413 2.86 -10.16 19.23
N TYR A 414 3.65 -9.76 20.24
CA TYR A 414 4.56 -10.71 20.87
C TYR A 414 3.80 -11.85 21.56
N PHE A 415 2.82 -11.54 22.40
CA PHE A 415 2.14 -12.54 23.22
C PHE A 415 1.14 -13.43 22.45
N LEU A 416 0.47 -12.89 21.44
CA LEU A 416 -0.54 -13.59 20.66
C LEU A 416 0.02 -14.23 19.39
N PHE A 417 1.23 -13.87 18.98
CA PHE A 417 1.81 -14.37 17.72
C PHE A 417 3.23 -14.92 17.90
N VAL A 418 4.20 -14.11 18.31
CA VAL A 418 5.61 -14.56 18.40
C VAL A 418 5.79 -15.69 19.41
N ARG A 419 5.29 -15.50 20.65
CA ARG A 419 5.45 -16.45 21.74
C ARG A 419 4.77 -17.80 21.47
N PRO A 420 3.51 -17.86 20.97
CA PRO A 420 2.92 -19.13 20.54
C PRO A 420 3.74 -19.84 19.47
N LEU A 421 4.25 -19.13 18.46
CA LEU A 421 5.11 -19.75 17.44
C LEU A 421 6.43 -20.25 18.03
N GLU A 422 6.98 -19.57 19.03
CA GLU A 422 8.20 -19.99 19.73
C GLU A 422 7.96 -21.27 20.53
N LEU A 423 6.86 -21.34 21.27
CA LEU A 423 6.44 -22.53 22.02
C LEU A 423 6.17 -23.73 21.11
N LEU A 424 5.69 -23.49 19.89
CA LEU A 424 5.50 -24.53 18.87
C LEU A 424 6.79 -24.91 18.13
N GLY A 425 7.93 -24.26 18.44
CA GLY A 425 9.21 -24.48 17.76
C GLY A 425 9.24 -23.99 16.30
N LEU A 426 8.24 -23.21 15.87
CA LEU A 426 8.15 -22.65 14.53
C LEU A 426 9.05 -21.43 14.36
N VAL A 427 9.28 -20.67 15.45
CA VAL A 427 10.30 -19.62 15.54
C VAL A 427 11.24 -19.89 16.70
N ARG A 428 12.46 -19.39 16.62
CA ARG A 428 13.52 -19.57 17.62
C ARG A 428 14.45 -18.35 17.66
N ASP A 429 15.35 -18.33 18.64
CA ASP A 429 16.30 -17.23 18.85
C ASP A 429 15.59 -15.88 19.00
N CYS A 430 14.42 -15.85 19.68
CA CYS A 430 13.64 -14.63 19.89
C CYS A 430 14.41 -13.67 20.80
N ARG A 431 14.84 -12.55 20.23
CA ARG A 431 15.64 -11.54 20.93
C ARG A 431 14.76 -10.72 21.86
N VAL A 432 14.93 -10.87 23.16
CA VAL A 432 14.20 -10.07 24.17
C VAL A 432 15.21 -9.38 25.09
N GLU A 433 14.80 -8.29 25.74
CA GLU A 433 15.69 -7.62 26.70
C GLU A 433 15.94 -8.51 27.92
N ARG A 434 17.17 -8.50 28.46
CA ARG A 434 17.54 -9.28 29.67
C ARG A 434 16.58 -9.06 30.84
N ARG A 435 16.13 -7.82 31.06
CA ARG A 435 15.16 -7.48 32.13
C ARG A 435 13.79 -8.12 31.90
N GLN A 436 13.38 -8.33 30.65
CA GLN A 436 12.12 -8.97 30.29
C GLN A 436 12.18 -10.49 30.39
N MET A 437 13.37 -11.09 30.35
CA MET A 437 13.59 -12.53 30.63
C MET A 437 13.45 -12.84 32.13
N ALA A 438 13.73 -11.87 32.99
CA ALA A 438 13.73 -12.02 34.45
C ALA A 438 12.39 -11.73 35.12
N ALA A 439 11.42 -11.11 34.42
CA ALA A 439 10.09 -10.89 34.94
C ALA A 439 9.31 -12.21 34.91
N PRO A 440 8.97 -12.82 36.06
CA PRO A 440 8.07 -13.96 36.05
C PRO A 440 6.74 -13.51 35.47
N VAL A 441 6.11 -14.38 34.68
CA VAL A 441 4.70 -14.26 34.34
C VAL A 441 3.95 -14.30 35.66
N ALA A 442 3.56 -13.13 36.18
CA ALA A 442 2.64 -13.07 37.30
C ALA A 442 1.35 -13.77 36.82
N ALA A 443 1.10 -14.93 37.40
CA ALA A 443 -0.03 -15.81 37.12
C ALA A 443 -1.32 -15.24 37.70
#